data_AF-D0NGQ1-F1
#
_entry.id   AF-D0NGQ1-F1
#
_cell.length_a   1.000
_cell.length_b   1.000
_cell.length_c   1.000
_cell.angle_alpha   90.00
_cell.angle_beta   90.00
_cell.angle_gamma   90.00
#
_symmetry.space_group_name_H-M   'P 1'
#
loop_
_entity.id
_entity.type
_entity.pdbx_description
1 polymer ?
#
loop_
_entity_poly.entity_id
_entity_poly.type
_entity_poly.pdbx_seq_one_letter_code
_entity_poly.pdbx_strand_id
1 'polypeptide(L)'
;MSDDGKHKRWFPLESNPEVMNSYVEKMGFPTSQFSFCDVLSTEEWALAMVPTPVVGVIMLFPIKPHADKQEAVRIEKDGQTVSPNVYYMRQTVVLSSVI
;
A
#
# COMPACT_ATOMS: atom_id res chain seq x y z
N MET A 1 -5.48 -22.49 -30.57
CA MET A 1 -5.11 -22.75 -29.16
C MET A 1 -5.45 -21.49 -28.40
N SER A 2 -6.69 -21.40 -27.92
CA SER A 2 -7.17 -20.23 -27.20
C SER A 2 -6.70 -20.36 -25.76
N ASP A 3 -5.80 -19.48 -25.34
CA ASP A 3 -5.51 -19.25 -23.93
C ASP A 3 -6.78 -18.68 -23.31
N ASP A 4 -7.58 -19.54 -22.68
CA ASP A 4 -8.70 -19.13 -21.83
C ASP A 4 -8.09 -18.35 -20.67
N GLY A 5 -7.97 -17.03 -20.86
CA GLY A 5 -7.19 -16.10 -20.04
C GLY A 5 -7.67 -16.04 -18.60
N LYS A 6 -7.26 -17.03 -17.79
CA LYS A 6 -7.35 -16.97 -16.34
C LYS A 6 -6.41 -15.86 -15.88
N HIS A 7 -6.95 -14.65 -15.74
CA HIS A 7 -6.25 -13.55 -15.10
C HIS A 7 -5.67 -14.04 -13.77
N LYS A 8 -4.35 -13.90 -13.61
CA LYS A 8 -3.66 -14.23 -12.35
C LYS A 8 -4.35 -13.45 -11.23
N ARG A 9 -4.87 -14.14 -10.22
CA ARG A 9 -5.48 -13.51 -9.04
C ARG A 9 -4.58 -13.79 -7.84
N TRP A 10 -4.29 -12.76 -7.07
CA TRP A 10 -3.53 -12.90 -5.82
C TRP A 10 -4.47 -12.82 -4.63
N PHE A 11 -4.12 -13.49 -3.54
CA PHE A 11 -4.85 -13.32 -2.29
C PHE A 11 -4.61 -11.92 -1.72
N PRO A 12 -5.64 -11.28 -1.13
CA PRO A 12 -5.43 -10.01 -0.46
C PRO A 12 -4.45 -10.19 0.70
N LEU A 13 -3.55 -9.23 0.87
CA LEU A 13 -2.63 -9.19 1.99
C LEU A 13 -3.35 -8.59 3.20
N GLU A 14 -3.27 -9.27 4.34
CA GLU A 14 -3.78 -8.73 5.60
C GLU A 14 -2.92 -7.55 6.06
N SER A 15 -3.57 -6.44 6.43
CA SER A 15 -2.89 -5.25 6.98
C SER A 15 -2.55 -5.48 8.45
N ASN A 16 -1.60 -6.39 8.69
CA ASN A 16 -1.15 -6.80 10.01
C ASN A 16 0.39 -6.80 10.03
N PRO A 17 1.06 -6.09 10.98
CA PRO A 17 2.50 -6.03 11.04
C PRO A 17 3.21 -7.39 11.09
N GLU A 18 2.65 -8.41 11.75
CA GLU A 18 3.23 -9.75 11.83
C GLU A 18 3.30 -10.40 10.43
N VAL A 19 2.19 -10.33 9.69
CA VAL A 19 2.07 -10.85 8.32
C VAL A 19 3.03 -10.09 7.38
N MET A 20 3.03 -8.77 7.47
CA MET A 20 3.82 -7.90 6.59
C MET A 20 5.33 -8.05 6.84
N ASN A 21 5.76 -8.06 8.10
CA ASN A 21 7.16 -8.26 8.47
C ASN A 21 7.67 -9.63 8.01
N SER A 22 6.90 -10.70 8.26
CA SER A 22 7.26 -12.06 7.79
C SER A 22 7.34 -12.13 6.26
N TYR A 23 6.46 -11.41 5.56
CA TYR A 23 6.43 -11.38 4.10
C TYR A 23 7.67 -10.68 3.52
N VAL A 24 8.02 -9.49 4.00
CA VAL A 24 9.17 -8.75 3.47
C VAL A 24 10.51 -9.37 3.88
N GLU A 25 10.59 -10.00 5.06
CA GLU A 25 11.78 -10.75 5.48
C GLU A 25 12.10 -11.88 4.49
N LYS A 26 11.07 -12.63 4.06
CA LYS A 26 11.22 -13.69 3.03
C LYS A 26 11.63 -13.15 1.66
N MET A 27 11.38 -11.87 1.38
CA MET A 27 11.87 -11.18 0.17
C MET A 27 13.29 -10.64 0.32
N GLY A 28 13.93 -10.79 1.49
CA GLY A 28 15.29 -10.32 1.78
C GLY A 28 15.36 -8.90 2.34
N PHE A 29 14.26 -8.35 2.84
CA PHE A 29 14.25 -7.04 3.49
C PHE A 29 14.89 -7.11 4.90
N PRO A 30 15.72 -6.13 5.32
CA PRO A 30 16.41 -6.16 6.60
C PRO A 30 15.47 -5.79 7.77
N THR A 31 14.61 -6.74 8.17
CA THR A 31 13.60 -6.54 9.22
C THR A 31 14.16 -6.25 10.61
N SER A 32 15.45 -6.53 10.82
CA SER A 32 16.18 -6.14 12.03
C SER A 32 16.47 -4.64 12.14
N GLN A 33 16.45 -3.91 11.03
CA GLN A 33 16.67 -2.46 10.98
C GLN A 33 15.37 -1.68 10.75
N PHE A 34 14.45 -2.25 9.98
CA PHE A 34 13.17 -1.62 9.64
C PHE A 34 12.04 -2.62 9.77
N SER A 35 10.96 -2.26 10.44
CA SER A 35 9.79 -3.11 10.57
C SER A 35 8.51 -2.30 10.44
N PHE A 36 7.44 -2.97 10.02
CA PHE A 36 6.09 -2.45 10.13
C PHE A 36 5.63 -2.54 11.59
N CYS A 37 4.91 -1.53 12.04
CA CYS A 37 4.22 -1.49 13.33
C CYS A 37 2.84 -0.87 13.16
N ASP A 38 1.94 -1.12 14.11
CA ASP A 38 0.62 -0.51 14.09
C ASP A 38 0.65 0.99 14.37
N VAL A 39 -0.25 1.72 13.71
CA VAL A 39 -0.58 3.11 14.04
C VAL A 39 -1.99 3.10 14.62
N LEU A 40 -2.08 3.26 15.95
CA LEU A 40 -3.34 3.11 16.68
C LEU A 40 -4.32 4.26 16.45
N SER A 41 -3.80 5.47 16.26
CA SER A 41 -4.58 6.68 16.00
C SER A 41 -3.68 7.75 15.36
N THR A 42 -4.30 8.74 14.72
CA THR A 42 -3.63 9.95 14.21
C THR A 42 -3.46 11.03 15.27
N GLU A 43 -3.93 10.79 16.49
CA GLU A 43 -3.72 11.66 17.64
C GLU A 43 -2.27 11.62 18.15
N GLU A 44 -1.77 12.75 18.67
CA GLU A 44 -0.38 12.91 19.07
C GLU A 44 0.10 11.86 20.09
N TRP A 45 -0.75 11.49 21.05
CA TRP A 45 -0.42 10.46 22.05
C TRP A 45 -0.16 9.09 21.42
N ALA A 46 -0.88 8.73 20.36
CA ALA A 46 -0.72 7.44 19.69
C ALA A 46 0.48 7.47 18.74
N LEU A 47 0.68 8.59 18.03
CA LEU A 47 1.84 8.78 17.17
C LEU A 47 3.15 8.78 17.95
N ALA A 48 3.16 9.26 19.19
CA ALA A 48 4.31 9.19 20.09
C ALA A 48 4.71 7.75 20.48
N MET A 49 3.83 6.76 20.28
CA MET A 49 4.13 5.34 20.51
C MET A 49 4.79 4.68 19.29
N VAL A 50 4.78 5.32 18.12
CA VAL A 50 5.37 4.78 16.90
C VAL A 50 6.90 4.93 16.96
N PRO A 51 7.68 3.85 16.76
CA PRO A 51 9.13 3.92 16.73
C PRO A 51 9.63 4.91 15.68
N THR A 52 10.70 5.64 16.01
CA THR A 52 11.34 6.62 15.12
C THR A 52 12.76 6.18 14.77
N PRO A 53 13.28 6.52 13.57
CA PRO A 53 12.64 7.31 12.51
C PRO A 53 11.61 6.51 11.67
N VAL A 54 10.58 7.21 11.16
CA VAL A 54 9.57 6.64 10.25
C VAL A 54 9.94 6.97 8.81
N VAL A 55 10.00 5.95 7.94
CA VAL A 55 10.37 6.09 6.52
C VAL A 55 9.18 6.09 5.56
N GLY A 56 8.00 5.66 6.01
CA GLY A 56 6.79 5.61 5.20
C GLY A 56 5.60 5.06 5.99
N VAL A 57 4.41 5.25 5.45
CA VAL A 57 3.13 4.79 6.03
C VAL A 57 2.36 4.03 4.96
N ILE A 58 1.78 2.89 5.34
CA ILE A 58 0.84 2.13 4.53
C ILE A 58 -0.54 2.29 5.14
N MET A 59 -1.52 2.66 4.33
CA MET A 59 -2.90 2.87 4.77
C MET A 59 -3.83 1.92 4.03
N LEU A 60 -4.51 1.05 4.76
CA LEU A 60 -5.64 0.29 4.25
C LEU A 60 -6.91 1.12 4.43
N PHE A 61 -7.62 1.39 3.34
CA PHE A 61 -8.88 2.14 3.37
C PHE A 61 -9.90 1.56 2.37
N PRO A 62 -11.21 1.72 2.62
CA PRO A 62 -12.23 1.27 1.70
C PRO A 62 -12.23 2.14 0.44
N ILE A 63 -12.07 1.51 -0.73
CA ILE A 63 -12.13 2.20 -2.02
C ILE A 63 -13.58 2.61 -2.29
N LYS A 64 -13.85 3.92 -2.31
CA LYS A 64 -15.16 4.47 -2.67
C LYS A 64 -15.16 4.86 -4.16
N PRO A 65 -16.18 4.49 -4.95
CA PRO A 65 -16.22 4.75 -6.40
C PRO A 65 -16.08 6.22 -6.84
N HIS A 66 -16.27 7.17 -5.91
CA HIS A 66 -16.34 8.60 -6.22
C HIS A 66 -15.12 9.41 -5.75
N ALA A 67 -14.37 8.94 -4.75
CA ALA A 67 -13.26 9.70 -4.18
C ALA A 67 -12.09 9.84 -5.18
N ASP A 68 -11.73 8.74 -5.84
CA ASP A 68 -10.59 8.69 -6.75
C ASP A 68 -10.81 9.52 -8.02
N LYS A 69 -12.08 9.71 -8.44
CA LYS A 69 -12.41 10.42 -9.67
C LYS A 69 -12.21 11.93 -9.55
N GLN A 70 -12.49 12.51 -8.38
CA GLN A 70 -12.34 13.95 -8.18
C GLN A 70 -10.87 14.36 -8.22
N GLU A 71 -10.02 13.57 -7.57
CA GLU A 71 -8.59 13.84 -7.51
C GLU A 71 -7.90 13.62 -8.86
N ALA A 72 -8.29 12.58 -9.61
CA ALA A 72 -7.79 12.37 -10.96
C ALA A 72 -8.12 13.55 -11.89
N VAL A 73 -9.36 14.05 -11.87
CA VAL A 73 -9.78 15.21 -12.68
C VAL A 73 -8.99 16.47 -12.31
N ARG A 74 -8.74 16.68 -11.01
CA ARG A 74 -7.91 17.80 -10.54
C ARG A 74 -6.48 17.73 -11.08
N ILE A 75 -5.86 16.55 -11.00
CA ILE A 75 -4.48 16.33 -11.48
C ILE A 75 -4.40 16.47 -13.00
N GLU A 76 -5.38 15.97 -13.76
CA GLU A 76 -5.39 16.13 -15.23
C GLU A 76 -5.52 17.59 -15.66
N LYS A 77 -6.34 18.37 -14.95
CA LYS A 77 -6.61 19.78 -15.27
C LYS A 77 -5.47 20.70 -14.83
N ASP A 78 -5.04 20.57 -13.58
CA ASP A 78 -4.14 21.54 -12.92
C ASP A 78 -2.68 21.06 -12.92
N GLY A 79 -2.44 19.80 -13.29
CA GLY A 79 -1.14 19.16 -13.23
C GLY A 79 -0.70 18.85 -11.80
N GLN A 80 0.46 18.20 -11.67
CA GLN A 80 1.16 18.04 -10.40
C GLN A 80 2.66 17.99 -10.63
N THR A 81 3.44 18.46 -9.67
CA THR A 81 4.90 18.31 -9.71
C THR A 81 5.27 16.96 -9.07
N VAL A 82 5.90 16.08 -9.84
CA VAL A 82 6.40 14.78 -9.36
C VAL A 82 7.92 14.78 -9.46
N SER A 83 8.60 14.44 -8.37
CA SER A 83 10.05 14.31 -8.37
C SER A 83 10.50 13.13 -9.26
N PRO A 84 11.58 13.27 -10.04
CA PRO A 84 12.10 12.18 -10.88
C PRO A 84 12.63 10.99 -10.06
N ASN A 85 12.84 11.17 -8.75
CA ASN A 85 13.31 10.12 -7.84
C ASN A 85 12.17 9.26 -7.27
N VAL A 86 10.91 9.59 -7.57
CA VAL A 86 9.76 8.80 -7.11
C VAL A 86 9.65 7.54 -7.95
N TYR A 87 9.72 6.39 -7.27
CA TYR A 87 9.37 5.11 -7.90
C TYR A 87 7.85 4.90 -7.85
N TYR A 88 7.24 4.66 -9.01
CA TYR A 88 5.80 4.41 -9.15
C TYR A 88 5.53 3.25 -10.10
N MET A 89 4.55 2.41 -9.77
CA MET A 89 4.11 1.30 -10.61
C MET A 89 2.58 1.17 -10.63
N ARG A 90 2.02 0.82 -11.79
CA ARG A 90 0.58 0.55 -11.93
C ARG A 90 0.26 -0.87 -11.48
N GLN A 91 -0.79 -1.03 -10.66
CA GLN A 91 -1.34 -2.33 -10.35
C GLN A 91 -2.14 -2.86 -11.54
N THR A 92 -1.70 -3.97 -12.13
CA THR A 92 -2.36 -4.63 -13.28
C THR A 92 -2.96 -6.00 -12.93
N VAL A 93 -2.66 -6.52 -11.74
CA VAL A 93 -3.13 -7.80 -11.22
C VAL A 93 -4.22 -7.55 -10.19
N VAL A 94 -5.38 -8.19 -10.36
CA VAL A 94 -6.51 -8.07 -9.42
C VAL A 94 -6.37 -9.03 -8.25
N LEU A 95 -6.91 -8.63 -7.10
CA LEU A 95 -6.98 -9.48 -5.93
C LEU A 95 -8.22 -10.39 -6.00
N SER A 96 -8.12 -11.57 -5.39
CA SER A 96 -9.25 -12.49 -5.22
C SER A 96 -10.29 -11.87 -4.30
N SER A 97 -11.57 -12.01 -4.66
CA SER A 97 -12.71 -11.56 -3.85
C SER A 97 -13.15 -12.57 -2.79
N VAL A 98 -12.46 -13.71 -2.70
CA VAL A 98 -12.81 -14.80 -1.77
C VAL A 98 -12.13 -14.55 -0.42
N ILE A 99 -12.95 -14.19 0.56
CA ILE A 99 -12.72 -14.43 1.99
C ILE A 99 -13.81 -15.41 2.44
#